data_AF-X6MR47-F1
#
_entry.id   AF-X6MR47-F1
#
_cell.length_a   1.000
_cell.length_b   1.000
_cell.length_c   1.000
_cell.angle_alpha   90.00
_cell.angle_beta   90.00
_cell.angle_gamma   90.00
#
_symmetry.space_group_name_H-M   'P 1'
#
loop_
_entity.id
_entity.type
_entity.pdbx_description
1 polymer ?
#
loop_
_entity_poly.entity_id
_entity_poly.type
_entity_poly.pdbx_seq_one_letter_code
_entity_poly.pdbx_strand_id
1 'polypeptide(L)'
;MYAERMRKKGITSLDILTKMNTDELKRSLNAVFKGSELSDKRRLTIALEQTKTNMVAIKLTETPDTDTDTDTESDSVAHFQEIKECENELMQTIDDKFEQKERILDEQLRQILEIESQIKRTMENAEMLCNCGCAGDAEKVLLKKLYLVSWEEKNFVIECLLVKRFKINSRNYDCNETSNENCG
;
A
#
# COMPACT_ATOMS: atom_id res chain seq x y z
N MET A 1 10.86 23.93 -10.45
CA MET A 1 11.41 22.59 -10.79
C MET A 1 10.39 21.69 -11.50
N TYR A 2 9.14 21.58 -11.04
CA TYR A 2 8.09 20.78 -11.72
C TYR A 2 7.65 21.32 -13.08
N ALA A 3 7.49 22.64 -13.22
CA ALA A 3 7.03 23.27 -14.46
C ALA A 3 7.91 22.93 -15.68
N GLU A 4 9.22 22.79 -15.47
CA GLU A 4 10.16 22.45 -16.54
C GLU A 4 10.09 20.96 -16.91
N ARG A 5 9.87 20.08 -15.92
CA ARG A 5 9.62 18.65 -16.14
C ARG A 5 8.28 18.40 -16.84
N MET A 6 7.24 19.14 -16.47
CA MET A 6 5.94 19.15 -17.14
C MET A 6 6.08 19.55 -18.60
N ARG A 7 6.81 20.66 -18.88
CA ARG A 7 7.08 21.12 -20.26
C ARG A 7 7.84 20.09 -21.08
N LYS A 8 8.85 19.43 -20.50
CA LYS A 8 9.59 18.32 -21.14
C LYS A 8 8.71 17.09 -21.44
N LYS A 9 7.58 16.94 -20.75
CA LYS A 9 6.58 15.89 -20.98
C LYS A 9 5.41 16.36 -21.85
N GLY A 10 5.50 17.55 -22.44
CA GLY A 10 4.44 18.12 -23.29
C GLY A 10 3.23 18.63 -22.51
N ILE A 11 3.31 18.70 -21.18
CA ILE A 11 2.25 19.26 -20.33
C ILE A 11 2.48 20.77 -20.24
N THR A 12 1.89 21.51 -21.18
CA THR A 12 2.01 22.98 -21.27
C THR A 12 0.75 23.72 -20.82
N SER A 13 -0.38 23.02 -20.70
CA SER A 13 -1.65 23.60 -20.26
C SER A 13 -2.49 22.59 -19.48
N LEU A 14 -3.47 23.12 -18.76
CA LEU A 14 -4.46 22.32 -18.02
C LEU A 14 -5.34 21.48 -18.97
N ASP A 15 -5.65 22.01 -20.16
CA ASP A 15 -6.43 21.30 -21.19
C ASP A 15 -5.77 20.00 -21.66
N ILE A 16 -4.44 19.95 -21.69
CA ILE A 16 -3.71 18.75 -22.06
C ILE A 16 -3.89 17.68 -20.98
N LEU A 17 -3.81 18.07 -19.70
CA LEU A 17 -3.99 17.17 -18.57
C LEU A 17 -5.43 16.63 -18.48
N THR A 18 -6.42 17.47 -18.78
CA THR A 18 -7.82 17.07 -18.71
C THR A 18 -8.22 16.13 -19.85
N LYS A 19 -7.58 16.26 -21.03
CA LYS A 19 -7.80 15.39 -22.20
C LYS A 19 -7.05 14.06 -22.15
N MET A 20 -6.01 13.93 -21.32
CA MET A 20 -5.27 12.67 -21.17
C MET A 20 -6.15 11.58 -20.54
N ASN A 21 -6.04 10.36 -21.08
CA ASN A 21 -6.62 9.18 -20.45
C ASN A 21 -5.91 8.89 -19.12
N THR A 22 -6.56 8.12 -18.25
CA THR A 22 -6.11 7.88 -16.87
C THR A 22 -4.71 7.27 -16.80
N ASP A 23 -4.35 6.40 -17.74
CA ASP A 23 -3.06 5.70 -17.75
C ASP A 23 -1.92 6.56 -18.30
N GLU A 24 -2.18 7.39 -19.30
CA GLU A 24 -1.24 8.40 -19.80
C GLU A 24 -0.95 9.47 -18.76
N LEU A 25 -2.00 9.92 -18.07
CA LEU A 25 -1.88 10.88 -16.99
C LEU A 25 -1.02 10.31 -15.86
N LYS A 26 -1.32 9.08 -15.39
CA LYS A 26 -0.54 8.41 -14.35
C LYS A 26 0.93 8.26 -14.74
N ARG A 27 1.23 7.82 -15.96
CA ARG A 27 2.61 7.68 -16.47
C ARG A 27 3.32 9.02 -16.54
N SER A 28 2.66 10.06 -17.04
CA SER A 28 3.24 11.39 -17.19
C SER A 28 3.51 12.04 -15.82
N LEU A 29 2.56 11.96 -14.89
CA LEU A 29 2.75 12.44 -13.52
C LEU A 29 3.84 11.65 -12.78
N ASN A 30 3.86 10.32 -12.88
CA ASN A 30 4.94 9.52 -12.28
C ASN A 30 6.34 9.93 -12.77
N ALA A 31 6.46 10.30 -14.04
CA ALA A 31 7.73 10.75 -14.59
C ALA A 31 8.10 12.18 -14.13
N VAL A 32 7.13 13.07 -13.95
CA VAL A 32 7.35 14.45 -13.47
C VAL A 32 7.74 14.47 -12.00
N PHE A 33 7.08 13.64 -11.19
CA PHE A 33 7.25 13.53 -9.73
C PHE A 33 8.25 12.45 -9.32
N LYS A 34 9.07 11.92 -10.26
CA LYS A 34 10.10 10.94 -9.94
C LYS A 34 11.12 11.55 -8.96
N GLY A 35 11.27 10.93 -7.79
CA GLY A 35 12.16 11.40 -6.72
C GLY A 35 11.64 12.60 -5.93
N SER A 36 10.34 12.88 -6.00
CA SER A 36 9.68 13.97 -5.26
C SER A 36 8.77 13.42 -4.16
N GLU A 37 8.37 14.27 -3.22
CA GLU A 37 7.40 13.91 -2.19
C GLU A 37 6.08 13.44 -2.82
N LEU A 38 5.57 12.32 -2.31
CA LEU A 38 4.30 11.73 -2.76
C LEU A 38 3.10 12.64 -2.49
N SER A 39 3.26 13.60 -1.56
CA SER A 39 2.24 14.59 -1.17
C SER A 39 1.85 15.50 -2.35
N ASP A 40 2.84 16.07 -3.05
CA ASP A 40 2.60 16.99 -4.17
C ASP A 40 1.91 16.31 -5.35
N LYS A 41 2.33 15.08 -5.67
CA LYS A 41 1.69 14.26 -6.71
C LYS A 41 0.23 13.98 -6.36
N ARG A 42 -0.05 13.66 -5.09
CA ARG A 42 -1.40 13.39 -4.60
C ARG A 42 -2.27 14.65 -4.69
N ARG A 43 -1.78 15.79 -4.19
CA ARG A 43 -2.49 17.08 -4.25
C ARG A 43 -2.84 17.47 -5.69
N LEU A 44 -1.91 17.29 -6.63
CA LEU A 44 -2.17 17.58 -8.04
C LEU A 44 -3.21 16.63 -8.66
N THR A 45 -3.16 15.34 -8.32
CA THR A 45 -4.12 14.35 -8.83
C THR A 45 -5.54 14.68 -8.37
N ILE A 46 -5.70 15.01 -7.08
CA ILE A 46 -6.98 15.42 -6.49
C ILE A 46 -7.49 16.70 -7.15
N ALA A 47 -6.64 17.73 -7.27
CA ALA A 47 -7.04 18.99 -7.88
C ALA A 47 -7.46 18.82 -9.36
N LEU A 48 -6.82 17.91 -10.09
CA LEU A 48 -7.18 17.61 -11.47
C LEU A 48 -8.51 16.86 -11.58
N GLU A 49 -8.78 15.90 -10.69
CA GLU A 49 -10.08 15.22 -10.63
C GLU A 49 -11.21 16.21 -10.32
N GLN A 50 -11.04 17.06 -9.30
CA GLN A 50 -11.99 18.13 -8.98
C GLN A 50 -12.23 19.06 -10.18
N THR A 51 -11.18 19.42 -10.90
CA THR A 51 -11.30 20.25 -12.10
C THR A 51 -12.06 19.54 -13.21
N LYS A 52 -11.82 18.24 -13.44
CA LYS A 52 -12.57 17.46 -14.43
C LYS A 52 -14.05 17.38 -14.08
N THR A 53 -14.38 17.13 -12.82
CA THR A 53 -15.77 17.08 -12.34
C THR A 53 -16.45 18.43 -12.52
N ASN A 54 -15.79 19.54 -12.16
CA ASN A 54 -16.33 20.87 -12.34
C ASN A 54 -16.53 21.25 -13.82
N MET A 55 -15.62 20.85 -14.72
CA MET A 55 -15.77 21.07 -16.16
C MET A 55 -16.94 20.28 -16.77
N VAL A 56 -17.24 19.09 -16.23
CA VAL A 56 -18.41 18.31 -16.65
C VAL A 56 -19.69 18.96 -16.13
N ALA A 57 -19.72 19.42 -14.88
CA ALA A 57 -20.85 20.13 -14.30
C ALA A 57 -21.20 21.42 -15.05
N ILE A 58 -20.20 22.19 -15.50
CA ILE A 58 -20.41 23.42 -16.28
C ILE A 58 -20.94 23.14 -17.70
N LYS A 59 -20.55 22.01 -18.32
CA LYS A 59 -21.07 21.62 -19.64
C LYS A 59 -22.53 21.14 -19.61
N LEU A 60 -23.02 20.72 -18.44
CA LEU A 60 -24.42 20.32 -18.24
C LEU A 60 -25.36 21.52 -18.05
N THR A 61 -24.83 22.71 -17.76
CA THR A 61 -25.62 23.94 -17.56
C THR A 61 -25.60 24.87 -18.77
N GLU A 62 -24.89 24.53 -19.86
CA GLU A 62 -24.86 25.27 -21.12
C GLU A 62 -25.60 24.50 -22.24
N THR A 63 -26.91 24.35 -22.12
CA THR A 63 -27.79 24.13 -23.29
C THR A 63 -28.73 25.34 -23.42
N PRO A 64 -28.65 26.13 -24.50
CA PRO A 64 -29.58 27.23 -24.72
C PRO A 64 -30.93 26.69 -25.23
N ASP A 65 -31.98 27.07 -24.51
CA ASP A 65 -33.38 27.18 -24.90
C ASP A 65 -34.05 26.01 -25.65
N THR A 66 -34.83 25.21 -24.91
CA THR A 66 -36.17 24.79 -25.38
C THR A 66 -37.11 24.62 -24.19
N ASP A 67 -38.16 25.44 -24.18
CA ASP A 67 -39.29 25.39 -23.26
C ASP A 67 -39.83 23.96 -23.14
N THR A 68 -39.67 23.33 -21.97
CA THR A 68 -40.50 22.19 -21.58
C THR A 68 -40.72 22.19 -20.08
N ASP A 69 -41.99 22.03 -19.75
CA ASP A 69 -42.66 22.09 -18.45
C ASP A 69 -41.86 21.54 -17.26
N THR A 70 -41.84 22.37 -16.22
CA THR A 70 -41.41 22.09 -14.86
C THR A 70 -42.18 20.91 -14.27
N ASP A 71 -41.48 19.82 -13.93
CA ASP A 71 -41.81 18.95 -12.78
C ASP A 71 -40.75 17.85 -12.50
N THR A 72 -39.57 17.85 -13.13
CA THR A 72 -38.56 16.76 -12.97
C THR A 72 -37.17 17.19 -12.45
N GLU A 73 -37.00 18.42 -11.97
CA GLU A 73 -35.68 18.91 -11.50
C GLU A 73 -35.32 18.50 -10.06
N SER A 74 -36.31 18.22 -9.21
CA SER A 74 -36.11 17.97 -7.78
C SER A 74 -35.31 16.68 -7.48
N ASP A 75 -35.52 15.61 -8.26
CA ASP A 75 -34.84 14.33 -8.03
C ASP A 75 -33.37 14.37 -8.46
N SER A 76 -33.04 15.08 -9.53
CA SER A 76 -31.66 15.14 -10.03
C SER A 76 -30.73 15.91 -9.09
N VAL A 77 -31.23 16.97 -8.46
CA VAL A 77 -30.47 17.81 -7.53
C VAL A 77 -30.25 17.08 -6.20
N ALA A 78 -31.26 16.37 -5.69
CA ALA A 78 -31.12 15.54 -4.50
C ALA A 78 -30.10 14.41 -4.72
N HIS A 79 -30.16 13.75 -5.88
CA HIS A 79 -29.22 12.68 -6.21
C HIS A 79 -27.77 13.18 -6.34
N PHE A 80 -27.57 14.40 -6.87
CA PHE A 80 -26.25 15.03 -6.95
C PHE A 80 -25.69 15.40 -5.57
N GLN A 81 -26.56 15.81 -4.66
CA GLN A 81 -26.20 16.14 -3.28
C GLN A 81 -25.75 14.88 -2.51
N GLU A 82 -26.48 13.78 -2.65
CA GLU A 82 -26.13 12.48 -2.04
C GLU A 82 -24.79 11.94 -2.57
N ILE A 83 -24.53 12.08 -3.88
CA ILE A 83 -23.24 11.68 -4.47
C ILE A 83 -22.09 12.49 -3.85
N LYS A 84 -22.29 13.79 -3.64
CA LYS A 84 -21.27 14.67 -3.06
C LYS A 84 -21.01 14.40 -1.58
N GLU A 85 -22.05 14.03 -0.83
CA GLU A 85 -21.90 13.58 0.56
C GLU A 85 -21.15 12.24 0.61
N CYS A 86 -21.47 11.29 -0.27
CA CYS A 86 -20.75 10.03 -0.38
C CYS A 86 -19.27 10.20 -0.78
N GLU A 87 -18.96 11.13 -1.69
CA GLU A 87 -17.58 11.49 -2.05
C GLU A 87 -16.79 12.06 -0.86
N ASN A 88 -17.44 12.92 -0.06
CA ASN A 88 -16.82 13.49 1.14
C ASN A 88 -16.56 12.42 2.22
N GLU A 89 -17.52 11.54 2.48
CA GLU A 89 -17.35 10.41 3.40
C GLU A 89 -16.23 9.47 2.95
N LEU A 90 -16.14 9.20 1.64
CA LEU A 90 -15.09 8.39 1.07
C LEU A 90 -13.71 9.07 1.23
N MET A 91 -13.60 10.37 0.98
CA MET A 91 -12.35 11.10 1.20
C MET A 91 -11.93 11.07 2.68
N GLN A 92 -12.88 11.27 3.59
CA GLN A 92 -12.60 11.24 5.02
C GLN A 92 -12.13 9.84 5.46
N THR A 93 -12.80 8.79 4.99
CA THR A 93 -12.39 7.40 5.24
C THR A 93 -10.99 7.11 4.70
N ILE A 94 -10.66 7.65 3.52
CA ILE A 94 -9.34 7.50 2.92
C ILE A 94 -8.29 8.17 3.80
N ASP A 95 -8.53 9.40 4.26
CA ASP A 95 -7.59 10.13 5.12
C ASP A 95 -7.39 9.44 6.47
N ASP A 96 -8.47 8.96 7.10
CA ASP A 96 -8.38 8.16 8.34
C ASP A 96 -7.52 6.89 8.13
N LYS A 97 -7.69 6.21 6.99
CA LYS A 97 -6.88 5.03 6.65
C LYS A 97 -5.42 5.36 6.39
N PHE A 98 -5.13 6.54 5.86
CA PHE A 98 -3.76 7.00 5.69
C PHE A 98 -3.11 7.31 7.02
N GLU A 99 -3.78 8.04 7.89
CA GLU A 99 -3.29 8.36 9.22
C GLU A 99 -3.07 7.09 10.04
N GLN A 100 -3.97 6.10 9.93
CA GLN A 100 -3.79 4.79 10.55
C GLN A 100 -2.52 4.09 10.06
N LYS A 101 -2.23 4.13 8.75
CA LYS A 101 -1.02 3.52 8.19
C LYS A 101 0.26 4.24 8.61
N GLU A 102 0.21 5.56 8.73
CA GLU A 102 1.33 6.38 9.20
C GLU A 102 1.69 6.02 10.65
N ARG A 103 0.69 5.92 11.54
CA ARG A 103 0.91 5.47 12.92
C ARG A 103 1.52 4.06 13.00
N ILE A 104 1.12 3.16 12.11
CA ILE A 104 1.69 1.80 12.04
C ILE A 104 3.16 1.85 11.61
N LEU A 105 3.50 2.68 10.62
CA LEU A 105 4.88 2.84 10.16
C LEU A 105 5.77 3.44 11.25
N ASP A 106 5.29 4.44 11.98
CA ASP A 106 6.02 5.05 13.09
C ASP A 106 6.29 4.03 14.21
N GLU A 107 5.31 3.21 14.55
CA GLU A 107 5.47 2.15 15.54
C GLU A 107 6.46 1.07 15.07
N GLN A 108 6.42 0.68 13.78
CA GLN A 108 7.40 -0.25 13.22
C GLN A 108 8.82 0.33 13.25
N LEU A 109 9.00 1.61 12.92
CA LEU A 109 10.29 2.30 13.02
C LEU A 109 10.78 2.33 14.47
N ARG A 110 9.91 2.61 15.43
CA ARG A 110 10.24 2.57 16.87
C ARG A 110 10.71 1.18 17.31
N GLN A 111 10.04 0.13 16.85
CA GLN A 111 10.42 -1.25 17.15
C GLN A 111 11.78 -1.62 16.54
N ILE A 112 12.04 -1.20 15.29
CA ILE A 112 13.35 -1.39 14.65
C ILE A 112 14.46 -0.72 15.48
N LEU A 113 14.27 0.52 15.91
CA LEU A 113 15.25 1.24 16.74
C LEU A 113 15.51 0.54 18.07
N GLU A 114 14.49 -0.02 18.70
CA GLU A 114 14.66 -0.80 19.94
C GLU A 114 15.46 -2.09 19.69
N ILE A 115 15.17 -2.81 18.60
CA ILE A 115 15.91 -4.01 18.21
C ILE A 115 17.37 -3.68 17.91
N GLU A 116 17.64 -2.60 17.17
CA GLU A 116 19.01 -2.15 16.88
C GLU A 116 19.78 -1.80 18.16
N SER A 117 19.11 -1.13 19.11
CA SER A 117 19.67 -0.84 20.44
C SER A 117 19.98 -2.10 21.25
N GLN A 118 19.12 -3.12 21.18
CA GLN A 118 19.36 -4.41 21.81
C GLN A 118 20.55 -5.14 21.18
N ILE A 119 20.62 -5.19 19.85
CA ILE A 119 21.75 -5.79 19.12
C ILE A 119 23.06 -5.11 19.52
N LYS A 120 23.08 -3.77 19.56
CA LYS A 120 24.27 -3.00 19.95
C LYS A 120 24.74 -3.35 21.36
N ARG A 121 23.82 -3.39 22.33
CA ARG A 121 24.13 -3.82 23.70
C ARG A 121 24.67 -5.25 23.76
N THR A 122 24.10 -6.17 22.99
CA THR A 122 24.58 -7.56 22.92
C THR A 122 25.97 -7.64 22.31
N MET A 123 26.27 -6.85 21.27
CA MET A 123 27.60 -6.77 20.66
C MET A 123 28.64 -6.21 21.63
N GLU A 124 28.34 -5.09 22.30
CA GLU A 124 29.23 -4.48 23.31
C GLU A 124 29.50 -5.44 24.48
N ASN A 125 28.48 -6.16 24.94
CA ASN A 125 28.63 -7.19 25.97
C ASN A 125 29.50 -8.36 25.49
N ALA A 126 29.38 -8.78 24.22
CA ALA A 126 30.20 -9.84 23.65
C ALA A 126 31.66 -9.40 23.47
N GLU A 127 31.90 -8.16 23.04
CA GLU A 127 33.22 -7.54 22.96
C GLU A 127 33.89 -7.43 24.34
N MET A 128 33.14 -7.01 25.35
CA MET A 128 33.60 -6.93 26.75
C MET A 128 34.01 -8.31 27.30
N LEU A 129 33.28 -9.37 26.95
CA LEU A 129 33.63 -10.75 27.31
C LEU A 129 34.87 -11.26 26.55
N CYS A 130 35.30 -10.59 25.48
CA CYS A 130 36.41 -10.98 24.62
C CYS A 130 37.72 -10.20 24.91
N ASN A 131 37.81 -9.48 26.05
CA ASN A 131 39.05 -8.83 26.52
C ASN A 131 40.10 -9.81 27.08
N CYS A 132 39.89 -11.12 26.98
CA CYS A 132 40.83 -12.15 27.40
C CYS A 132 41.81 -12.57 26.28
N GLY A 133 42.25 -11.66 25.40
CA GLY A 133 43.33 -11.94 24.44
C GLY A 133 43.09 -13.09 23.42
N CYS A 134 41.88 -13.66 23.35
CA CYS A 134 41.53 -14.78 22.48
C CYS A 134 40.54 -14.33 21.39
N ALA A 135 40.90 -13.30 20.61
CA ALA A 135 40.07 -12.78 19.52
C ALA A 135 39.68 -13.85 18.47
N GLY A 136 40.49 -14.92 18.32
CA GLY A 136 40.22 -16.01 17.37
C GLY A 136 39.16 -17.03 17.79
N ASP A 137 38.77 -17.09 19.07
CA ASP A 137 37.77 -18.05 19.56
C ASP A 137 36.37 -17.45 19.70
N ALA A 138 36.25 -16.15 19.99
CA ALA A 138 34.94 -15.49 20.05
C ALA A 138 34.25 -15.42 18.68
N GLU A 139 35.01 -15.18 17.60
CA GLU A 139 34.48 -15.19 16.23
C GLU A 139 33.97 -16.59 15.84
N LYS A 140 34.70 -17.65 16.21
CA LYS A 140 34.26 -19.05 16.01
C LYS A 140 33.03 -19.41 16.85
N VAL A 141 32.95 -18.93 18.08
CA VAL A 141 31.79 -19.17 18.96
C VAL A 141 30.55 -18.42 18.45
N LEU A 142 30.71 -17.18 17.98
CA LEU A 142 29.63 -16.41 17.37
C LEU A 142 29.17 -17.04 16.07
N LEU A 143 30.07 -17.44 15.16
CA LEU A 143 29.72 -18.17 13.94
C LEU A 143 28.98 -19.48 14.27
N LYS A 144 29.47 -20.23 15.26
CA LYS A 144 28.84 -21.50 15.67
C LYS A 144 27.45 -21.28 16.28
N LYS A 145 27.25 -20.22 17.09
CA LYS A 145 25.94 -19.85 17.61
C LYS A 145 25.00 -19.36 16.50
N LEU A 146 25.47 -18.55 15.55
CA LEU A 146 24.68 -18.09 14.42
C LEU A 146 24.24 -19.26 13.52
N TYR A 147 25.13 -20.23 13.29
CA TYR A 147 24.80 -21.46 12.59
C TYR A 147 23.79 -22.32 13.37
N LEU A 148 23.91 -22.42 14.70
CA LEU A 148 22.95 -23.15 15.52
C LEU A 148 21.56 -22.50 15.49
N VAL A 149 21.47 -21.17 15.66
CA VAL A 149 20.20 -20.44 15.57
C VAL A 149 19.60 -20.58 14.17
N SER A 150 20.41 -20.42 13.12
CA SER A 150 19.95 -20.66 11.75
C SER A 150 19.48 -22.10 11.52
N TRP A 151 20.08 -23.08 12.19
CA TRP A 151 19.71 -24.48 12.07
C TRP A 151 18.43 -24.80 12.86
N GLU A 152 18.27 -24.25 14.06
CA GLU A 152 17.05 -24.35 14.87
C GLU A 152 15.86 -23.66 14.18
N GLU A 153 16.06 -22.47 13.62
CA GLU A 153 15.03 -21.77 12.83
C GLU A 153 14.67 -22.53 11.55
N LYS A 154 15.67 -23.07 10.83
CA LYS A 154 15.42 -23.91 9.66
C LYS A 154 14.69 -25.19 10.03
N ASN A 155 15.04 -25.82 11.15
CA ASN A 155 14.34 -26.99 11.65
C ASN A 155 12.91 -26.64 12.09
N PHE A 156 12.68 -25.50 12.73
CA PHE A 156 11.34 -25.03 13.06
C PHE A 156 10.48 -24.81 11.80
N VAL A 157 11.04 -24.22 10.74
CA VAL A 157 10.35 -24.08 9.45
C VAL A 157 10.08 -25.44 8.81
N ILE A 158 11.04 -26.37 8.85
CA ILE A 158 10.87 -27.74 8.33
C ILE A 158 9.81 -28.49 9.14
N GLU A 159 9.82 -28.42 10.47
CA GLU A 159 8.80 -29.03 11.33
C GLU A 159 7.42 -28.43 11.07
N CYS A 160 7.31 -27.11 10.93
CA CYS A 160 6.07 -26.45 10.56
C CYS A 160 5.56 -26.91 9.18
N LEU A 161 6.46 -27.08 8.20
CA LEU A 161 6.12 -27.57 6.86
C LEU A 161 5.73 -29.05 6.88
N LEU A 162 6.41 -29.89 7.67
CA LEU A 162 6.06 -31.29 7.85
C LEU A 162 4.71 -31.43 8.56
N VAL A 163 4.45 -30.70 9.65
CA VAL A 163 3.15 -30.68 10.33
C VAL A 163 2.04 -30.21 9.39
N LYS A 164 2.28 -29.17 8.58
CA LYS A 164 1.33 -28.73 7.55
C LYS A 164 1.09 -29.82 6.50
N ARG A 165 2.14 -30.46 6.00
CA ARG A 165 2.03 -31.52 4.98
C ARG A 165 1.33 -32.77 5.51
N PHE A 166 1.58 -33.15 6.76
CA PHE A 166 0.88 -34.26 7.41
C PHE A 166 -0.59 -33.91 7.71
N LYS A 167 -0.92 -32.68 8.16
CA LYS A 167 -2.32 -32.24 8.31
C LYS A 167 -3.09 -32.20 6.98
N ILE A 168 -2.42 -31.83 5.89
CA ILE A 168 -3.01 -31.84 4.54
C ILE A 168 -3.23 -33.29 4.07
N ASN A 169 -2.28 -34.19 4.31
CA ASN A 169 -2.45 -35.61 3.98
C ASN A 169 -3.56 -36.27 4.80
N SER A 170 -3.71 -35.96 6.10
CA SER A 170 -4.82 -36.47 6.91
C SER A 170 -6.19 -36.03 6.38
N ARG A 171 -6.32 -34.79 5.88
CA ARG A 171 -7.55 -34.32 5.22
C ARG A 171 -7.83 -34.97 3.87
N ASN A 172 -6.80 -35.44 3.16
CA ASN A 172 -6.96 -36.16 1.89
C ASN A 172 -7.33 -37.64 2.08
N TYR A 173 -7.11 -38.21 3.27
CA TYR A 173 -7.58 -39.57 3.58
C TYR A 173 -9.06 -39.58 4.02
N ASP A 174 -9.55 -38.55 4.71
CA ASP A 174 -10.96 -38.47 5.12
C ASP A 174 -11.94 -38.16 3.96
N CYS A 175 -11.47 -37.73 2.78
CA CYS A 175 -12.33 -37.45 1.62
C CYS A 175 -12.43 -38.60 0.60
N ASN A 176 -11.75 -39.74 0.80
CA ASN A 176 -11.77 -40.85 -0.15
C ASN A 176 -12.50 -42.12 0.36
N GLU A 177 -13.05 -42.12 1.57
CA GLU A 177 -13.76 -43.31 2.13
C GLU A 177 -15.29 -43.28 1.97
N THR A 178 -15.91 -42.28 1.33
CA THR A 178 -17.39 -42.20 1.20
C THR A 178 -17.91 -42.24 -0.24
N SER A 179 -17.24 -42.91 -1.18
CA SER A 179 -17.73 -43.04 -2.56
C SER A 179 -17.79 -44.46 -3.13
N ASN A 180 -17.81 -45.49 -2.28
CA ASN A 180 -17.86 -46.86 -2.79
C ASN A 180 -18.79 -47.82 -2.01
N GLU A 181 -20.00 -47.36 -1.67
CA GLU A 181 -21.10 -48.27 -1.31
C GLU A 181 -22.42 -47.74 -1.90
N ASN A 182 -22.68 -48.09 -3.17
CA ASN A 182 -24.02 -48.32 -3.70
C ASN A 182 -23.92 -48.80 -5.16
N CYS A 183 -23.70 -50.10 -5.34
CA CYS A 183 -24.09 -50.88 -6.51
C CYS A 183 -24.09 -52.36 -6.08
N GLY A 184 -25.27 -52.88 -5.77
CA GLY A 184 -25.49 -54.28 -5.38
C GLY A 184 -26.77 -54.45 -4.59
#